data_AF-A0A9W8AGY6-F1
#
_entry.id   AF-A0A9W8AGY6-F1
#
_cell.length_a   1.000
_cell.length_b   1.000
_cell.length_c   1.000
_cell.angle_alpha   90.00
_cell.angle_beta   90.00
_cell.angle_gamma   90.00
#
_symmetry.space_group_name_H-M   'P 1'
#
loop_
_entity.id
_entity.type
_entity.pdbx_description
1 polymer ?
#
loop_
_entity_poly.entity_id
_entity_poly.type
_entity_poly.pdbx_seq_one_letter_code
_entity_poly.pdbx_strand_id
1 'polypeptide(L)'
;MKALGFEVPKSEVLQLLKQYSRGDSQRVTQSDFITIMTEKIRQRDPMDEIHKAFKLFDENGNGRITVGDLRRVAQELGESPNDEELQAMIDEFDMDNDGASK
;
A
#
# COMPACT_ATOMS: atom_id res chain seq x y z
N MET A 1 -12.69 -0.82 4.11
CA MET A 1 -11.94 0.34 3.57
C MET A 1 -10.52 0.37 4.10
N LYS A 2 -10.30 0.24 5.43
CA LYS A 2 -8.96 0.17 6.03
C LYS A 2 -8.05 -0.92 5.42
N ALA A 3 -8.58 -2.12 5.18
CA ALA A 3 -7.84 -3.21 4.53
C ALA A 3 -7.38 -2.90 3.08
N LEU A 4 -7.97 -1.88 2.44
CA LEU A 4 -7.57 -1.38 1.12
C LEU A 4 -6.65 -0.15 1.24
N GLY A 5 -6.05 0.08 2.42
CA GLY A 5 -5.18 1.22 2.71
C GLY A 5 -5.91 2.56 2.89
N PHE A 6 -7.24 2.56 3.05
CA PHE A 6 -7.99 3.80 3.28
C PHE A 6 -8.29 4.04 4.75
N GLU A 7 -7.74 5.13 5.29
CA GLU A 7 -8.13 5.65 6.59
C GLU A 7 -9.34 6.58 6.44
N VAL A 8 -10.53 6.00 6.50
CA VAL A 8 -11.80 6.73 6.36
C VAL A 8 -12.47 6.89 7.74
N PRO A 9 -12.73 8.11 8.20
CA PRO A 9 -13.46 8.35 9.45
C PRO A 9 -14.85 7.70 9.42
N LYS A 10 -15.34 7.27 10.59
CA LYS A 10 -16.67 6.64 10.71
C LYS A 10 -17.79 7.54 10.16
N SER A 11 -17.70 8.85 10.36
CA SER A 11 -18.66 9.84 9.84
C SER A 11 -18.75 9.81 8.32
N GLU A 12 -17.61 9.73 7.63
CA GLU A 12 -17.56 9.64 6.16
C GLU A 12 -18.07 8.29 5.67
N VAL A 13 -17.73 7.19 6.35
CA VAL A 13 -18.30 5.87 6.03
C VAL A 13 -19.84 5.90 6.12
N LEU A 14 -20.40 6.56 7.13
CA LEU A 14 -21.85 6.71 7.26
C LEU A 14 -22.46 7.57 6.15
N GLN A 15 -21.75 8.60 5.67
CA GLN A 15 -22.19 9.40 4.52
C GLN A 15 -22.18 8.57 3.24
N LEU A 16 -21.12 7.78 3.00
CA LEU A 16 -21.03 6.87 1.86
C LEU A 16 -22.14 5.82 1.89
N LEU A 17 -22.45 5.25 3.06
CA LEU A 17 -23.58 4.33 3.21
C LEU A 17 -24.90 5.00 2.83
N LYS A 18 -25.18 6.23 3.31
CA LYS A 18 -26.41 6.96 2.96
C LYS A 18 -26.50 7.31 1.47
N GLN A 19 -25.37 7.64 0.85
CA GLN A 19 -25.33 8.06 -0.55
C GLN A 19 -25.52 6.89 -1.52
N TYR A 20 -25.00 5.71 -1.17
CA TYR A 20 -24.95 4.55 -2.07
C TYR A 20 -25.89 3.41 -1.69
N SER A 21 -26.45 3.37 -0.47
CA SER A 21 -27.44 2.35 -0.10
C SER A 21 -28.71 2.52 -0.93
N ARG A 22 -29.12 1.47 -1.64
CA ARG A 22 -30.42 1.43 -2.32
C ARG A 22 -31.48 0.96 -1.33
N GLY A 23 -32.42 1.84 -0.98
CA GLY A 23 -33.50 1.56 -0.01
C GLY A 23 -33.09 1.74 1.45
N ASP A 24 -33.94 1.31 2.39
CA ASP A 24 -33.74 1.50 3.84
C ASP A 24 -32.72 0.54 4.49
N SER A 25 -32.11 -0.34 3.71
CA SER A 25 -31.04 -1.17 4.25
C SER A 25 -29.80 -0.29 4.42
N GLN A 26 -29.31 -0.10 5.65
CA GLN A 26 -28.02 0.56 5.95
C GLN A 26 -26.82 -0.27 5.48
N ARG A 27 -26.95 -0.90 4.31
CA ARG A 27 -26.02 -1.84 3.71
C ARG A 27 -25.80 -1.40 2.27
N VAL A 28 -24.56 -1.49 1.84
CA VAL A 28 -24.18 -1.34 0.44
C VAL A 28 -24.05 -2.71 -0.18
N THR A 29 -24.40 -2.84 -1.45
CA THR A 29 -24.13 -4.07 -2.19
C THR A 29 -22.64 -4.18 -2.52
N GLN A 30 -22.20 -5.35 -2.96
CA GLN A 30 -20.83 -5.53 -3.46
C GLN A 30 -20.55 -4.59 -4.64
N SER A 31 -21.52 -4.40 -5.53
CA SER A 31 -21.39 -3.49 -6.67
C SER A 31 -21.19 -2.04 -6.21
N ASP A 32 -21.99 -1.57 -5.26
CA ASP A 32 -21.85 -0.22 -4.71
C ASP A 32 -20.48 -0.04 -4.04
N PHE A 33 -20.02 -1.04 -3.29
CA PHE A 33 -18.70 -1.04 -2.68
C PHE A 33 -17.59 -0.94 -3.72
N ILE A 34 -17.63 -1.74 -4.79
CA ILE A 34 -16.64 -1.69 -5.88
C ILE A 34 -16.62 -0.30 -6.53
N THR A 35 -17.78 0.29 -6.79
CA THR A 35 -17.89 1.65 -7.35
C THR A 35 -17.24 2.68 -6.43
N ILE A 36 -17.58 2.68 -5.14
CA ILE A 36 -17.00 3.62 -4.16
C ILE A 36 -15.49 3.45 -4.09
N MET A 37 -15.00 2.21 -4.00
CA MET A 37 -13.57 1.95 -3.88
C MET A 37 -12.80 2.33 -5.15
N THR A 38 -13.37 2.07 -6.32
CA THR A 38 -12.74 2.43 -7.61
C THR A 38 -12.55 3.94 -7.71
N GLU A 39 -13.59 4.72 -7.43
CA GLU A 39 -13.50 6.18 -7.44
C GLU A 39 -12.47 6.69 -6.42
N LYS A 40 -12.48 6.13 -5.20
CA LYS A 40 -11.49 6.51 -4.17
C LYS A 40 -10.05 6.15 -4.54
N ILE A 41 -9.82 5.03 -5.24
CA ILE A 41 -8.49 4.65 -5.72
C ILE A 41 -8.04 5.62 -6.82
N ARG A 42 -8.93 6.02 -7.73
CA ARG A 42 -8.61 6.97 -8.81
C ARG A 42 -8.26 8.37 -8.32
N GLN A 43 -8.74 8.76 -7.14
CA GLN A 43 -8.44 10.05 -6.51
C GLN A 43 -7.09 10.07 -5.78
N ARG A 44 -6.40 8.93 -5.66
CA ARG A 44 -5.07 8.89 -5.04
C ARG A 44 -4.05 9.50 -5.99
N ASP A 45 -3.11 10.25 -5.42
CA ASP A 45 -1.91 10.65 -6.15
C ASP A 45 -1.01 9.41 -6.28
N PRO A 46 -0.67 8.97 -7.52
CA PRO A 46 0.26 7.86 -7.73
C PRO A 46 1.59 8.05 -7.01
N MET A 47 2.08 9.29 -6.90
CA MET A 47 3.36 9.58 -6.25
C MET A 47 3.26 9.38 -4.73
N ASP A 48 2.14 9.77 -4.10
CA ASP A 48 1.92 9.52 -2.68
C ASP A 48 1.83 8.02 -2.38
N GLU A 49 1.24 7.23 -3.29
CA GLU A 49 1.14 5.78 -3.12
C GLU A 49 2.49 5.10 -3.26
N ILE A 50 3.34 5.55 -4.18
CA ILE A 50 4.73 5.09 -4.29
C ILE A 50 5.50 5.43 -3.00
N HIS A 51 5.39 6.66 -2.48
CA HIS A 51 6.04 7.03 -1.23
C HIS A 51 5.54 6.22 -0.03
N LYS A 52 4.23 5.94 0.05
CA LYS A 52 3.68 5.09 1.11
C LYS A 52 4.20 3.66 1.00
N ALA A 53 4.26 3.11 -0.21
CA ALA A 53 4.83 1.79 -0.44
C ALA A 53 6.30 1.75 -0.03
N PHE A 54 7.10 2.74 -0.43
CA PHE A 54 8.52 2.83 -0.08
C PHE A 54 8.73 2.84 1.45
N LYS A 55 7.91 3.60 2.19
CA LYS A 55 7.93 3.64 3.66
C LYS A 55 7.55 2.32 4.35
N LEU A 56 6.89 1.38 3.66
CA LEU A 56 6.65 0.05 4.23
C LEU A 56 7.94 -0.79 4.25
N PHE A 57 8.83 -0.55 3.29
CA PHE A 57 10.12 -1.21 3.21
C PHE A 57 11.14 -0.49 4.10
N ASP A 58 11.32 0.83 3.93
CA ASP A 58 12.26 1.67 4.70
C ASP A 58 11.84 1.81 6.18
N GLU A 59 12.28 0.88 7.02
CA GLU A 59 11.92 0.83 8.45
C GLU A 59 12.51 1.99 9.25
N ASN A 60 13.72 2.41 8.89
CA ASN A 60 14.47 3.42 9.64
C ASN A 60 14.14 4.86 9.18
N GLY A 61 13.40 5.00 8.07
CA GLY A 61 12.95 6.28 7.54
C GLY A 61 14.06 7.15 6.98
N ASN A 62 15.18 6.55 6.56
CA ASN A 62 16.33 7.27 6.01
C ASN A 62 16.17 7.60 4.51
N GLY A 63 15.06 7.18 3.90
CA GLY A 63 14.77 7.37 2.48
C GLY A 63 15.51 6.37 1.58
N ARG A 64 15.95 5.23 2.11
CA ARG A 64 16.70 4.20 1.38
C ARG A 64 16.17 2.82 1.76
N ILE A 65 16.06 1.94 0.77
CA ILE A 65 15.73 0.53 0.99
C ILE A 65 17.00 -0.29 0.89
N THR A 66 17.35 -0.97 1.98
CA THR A 66 18.50 -1.87 2.04
C THR A 66 18.07 -3.33 1.85
N VAL A 67 19.04 -4.22 1.62
CA VAL A 67 18.82 -5.68 1.63
C VAL A 67 18.19 -6.15 2.96
N GLY A 68 18.53 -5.51 4.07
CA GLY A 68 17.96 -5.81 5.38
C GLY A 68 16.45 -5.51 5.45
N ASP A 69 16.04 -4.38 4.87
CA ASP A 69 14.64 -3.96 4.80
C ASP A 69 13.81 -4.94 3.95
N LEU A 70 14.33 -5.34 2.78
CA LEU A 70 13.68 -6.34 1.94
C LEU A 70 13.56 -7.70 2.64
N ARG A 71 14.61 -8.13 3.36
CA ARG A 71 14.59 -9.40 4.10
C ARG A 71 13.53 -9.40 5.19
N ARG A 72 13.40 -8.31 5.95
CA ARG A 72 12.37 -8.17 6.98
C ARG A 72 10.97 -8.29 6.36
N VAL A 73 10.70 -7.53 5.30
CA VAL A 73 9.40 -7.55 4.64
C VAL A 73 9.10 -8.94 4.07
N ALA A 74 10.07 -9.61 3.45
CA ALA A 74 9.90 -10.97 2.96
C ALA A 74 9.51 -11.95 4.09
N GLN A 75 10.18 -11.86 5.26
CA GLN A 75 9.84 -12.67 6.43
C GLN A 75 8.43 -12.39 6.97
N GLU A 76 7.99 -11.12 6.99
CA GLU A 76 6.63 -10.73 7.38
C GLU A 76 5.57 -11.30 6.42
N LEU A 77 5.91 -11.44 5.14
CA LEU A 77 5.07 -12.05 4.11
C LEU A 77 5.13 -13.59 4.10
N GLY A 78 6.03 -14.19 4.90
CA GLY A 78 6.25 -15.64 4.93
C GLY A 78 7.05 -16.16 3.73
N GLU A 79 7.74 -15.28 3.03
CA GLU A 79 8.67 -15.59 1.95
C GLU A 79 10.11 -15.70 2.48
N SER A 80 10.92 -16.52 1.81
CA SER A 80 12.32 -16.74 2.18
C SER A 80 13.22 -16.67 0.94
N PRO A 81 13.32 -15.50 0.29
CA PRO A 81 14.27 -15.29 -0.79
C PRO A 81 15.69 -15.48 -0.28
N ASN A 82 16.56 -15.98 -1.15
CA ASN A 82 17.97 -16.11 -0.81
C ASN A 82 18.70 -14.75 -0.93
N ASP A 83 19.92 -14.71 -0.41
CA ASP A 83 20.71 -13.47 -0.37
C ASP A 83 21.02 -12.92 -1.77
N GLU A 84 21.17 -13.80 -2.76
CA GLU A 84 21.45 -13.44 -4.16
C GLU A 84 20.22 -12.79 -4.82
N GLU A 85 19.03 -13.30 -4.57
CA GLU A 85 17.76 -12.75 -5.03
C GLU A 85 17.52 -11.36 -4.42
N LEU A 86 17.73 -11.23 -3.12
CA LEU A 86 17.57 -9.94 -2.43
C LEU A 86 18.60 -8.90 -2.91
N GLN A 87 19.84 -9.33 -3.17
CA GLN A 87 20.87 -8.45 -3.70
C GLN A 87 20.53 -8.02 -5.13
N ALA A 88 20.09 -8.94 -5.98
CA ALA A 88 19.68 -8.64 -7.34
C ALA A 88 18.52 -7.63 -7.40
N MET A 89 17.58 -7.68 -6.45
CA MET A 89 16.50 -6.70 -6.34
C MET A 89 17.00 -5.28 -6.02
N ILE A 90 18.08 -5.15 -5.24
CA ILE A 90 18.68 -3.84 -4.96
C ILE A 90 19.52 -3.37 -6.15
N ASP A 91 20.34 -4.26 -6.71
CA ASP A 91 21.27 -3.94 -7.81
C ASP A 91 20.54 -3.45 -9.07
N GLU A 92 19.29 -3.86 -9.30
CA GLU A 92 18.47 -3.38 -10.42
C GLU A 92 18.18 -1.87 -10.34
N PHE A 93 18.17 -1.29 -9.14
CA PHE A 93 17.80 0.11 -8.89
C PHE A 93 18.92 0.93 -8.24
N ASP A 94 20.00 0.30 -7.78
CA ASP A 94 21.16 0.95 -7.18
C ASP A 94 22.07 1.57 -8.26
N MET A 95 21.74 2.81 -8.66
CA MET A 95 22.48 3.54 -9.69
C MET A 95 23.85 4.04 -9.22
N ASP A 96 24.09 4.16 -7.91
CA ASP A 96 25.35 4.67 -7.36
C ASP A 96 26.21 3.62 -6.65
N ASN A 97 25.80 2.36 -6.70
CA ASN A 97 26.47 1.20 -6.11
C ASN A 97 26.73 1.37 -4.61
N ASP A 98 25.79 1.98 -3.88
CA ASP A 98 25.90 2.18 -2.43
C ASP A 98 25.20 1.09 -1.59
N GLY A 99 24.65 0.08 -2.27
CA GLY A 99 23.99 -1.08 -1.67
C GLY A 99 22.57 -0.79 -1.21
N ALA A 100 21.95 0.29 -1.69
CA ALA A 100 20.58 0.66 -1.37
C ALA A 100 19.82 1.28 -2.56
N SER A 101 18.51 1.05 -2.60
CA SER A 101 17.61 1.71 -3.55
C SER A 101 17.12 3.06 -2.98
N LYS A 102 17.03 4.09 -3.83
CA LYS A 102 16.57 5.45 -3.51
C LYS A 102 15.26 5.78 -4.22
#